data_AF-A0A7S2BYS6-F1
#
_entry.id   AF-A0A7S2BYS6-F1
#
_cell.length_a   1.000
_cell.length_b   1.000
_cell.length_c   1.000
_cell.angle_alpha   90.00
_cell.angle_beta   90.00
_cell.angle_gamma   90.00
#
_symmetry.space_group_name_H-M   'P 1'
#
loop_
_entity.id
_entity.type
_entity.pdbx_description
1 polymer ?
#
loop_
_entity_poly.entity_id
_entity_poly.type
_entity_poly.pdbx_seq_one_letter_code
_entity_poly.pdbx_strand_id
1 'polypeptide(L)'
;VPWPDLRYIFGEIMYGGHITDHWDRRVCNTYLGSLVQPELLNNLTLAPGFKSPDASKMEYMQYQKFIEERFPPEQPQLFALHPNAEIGFLTNQGIAIFK
;
A
#
# COMPACT_ATOMS: atom_id res chain seq x y z
N VAL A 1 13.36 -15.32 5.63
CA VAL A 1 13.24 -13.89 5.99
C VAL A 1 12.50 -13.79 7.32
N PRO A 2 13.00 -13.02 8.31
CA PRO A 2 12.32 -12.80 9.59
C PRO A 2 11.18 -11.76 9.44
N TRP A 3 10.02 -12.21 8.95
CA TRP A 3 8.87 -11.33 8.68
C TRP A 3 8.29 -10.61 9.91
N PRO A 4 8.24 -11.21 11.12
CA PRO A 4 7.78 -10.49 12.31
C PRO A 4 8.70 -9.31 12.66
N ASP A 5 10.01 -9.50 12.58
CA ASP A 5 10.99 -8.46 12.91
C ASP A 5 10.92 -7.30 11.91
N LEU A 6 10.76 -7.59 10.62
CA LEU A 6 10.55 -6.55 9.60
C LEU A 6 9.30 -5.71 9.89
N ARG A 7 8.18 -6.37 10.22
CA ARG A 7 6.94 -5.68 10.57
C ARG A 7 7.08 -4.83 11.83
N TYR A 8 7.82 -5.31 12.83
CA TYR A 8 8.12 -4.54 14.03
C TYR A 8 8.98 -3.32 13.73
N ILE A 9 10.05 -3.48 12.93
CA ILE A 9 10.94 -2.38 12.55
C ILE A 9 10.18 -1.31 11.75
N PHE A 10 9.38 -1.69 10.75
CA PHE A 10 8.58 -0.74 9.98
C PHE A 10 7.47 -0.11 10.84
N GLY A 11 6.71 -0.93 11.56
CA GLY A 11 5.50 -0.53 12.26
C GLY A 11 5.76 0.27 13.54
N GLU A 12 6.68 -0.18 14.40
CA GLU A 12 6.89 0.45 15.71
C GLU A 12 8.09 1.41 15.72
N ILE A 13 9.16 1.10 14.98
CA ILE A 13 10.40 1.92 15.01
C ILE A 13 10.35 3.05 13.96
N MET A 14 10.18 2.71 12.67
CA MET A 14 10.23 3.71 11.60
C MET A 14 8.97 4.58 11.56
N TYR A 15 7.81 3.98 11.30
CA TYR A 15 6.55 4.72 11.19
C TYR A 15 5.91 4.94 12.57
N GLY A 16 6.09 4.01 13.51
CA GLY A 16 5.42 4.04 14.81
C GLY A 16 5.76 5.27 15.64
N GLY A 17 7.00 5.78 15.57
CA GLY A 17 7.38 7.02 16.25
C GLY A 17 6.59 8.26 15.79
N HIS A 18 5.98 8.21 14.60
CA HIS A 18 5.16 9.29 14.03
C HIS A 18 3.66 9.08 14.23
N ILE A 19 3.23 7.91 14.72
CA ILE A 19 1.83 7.57 14.92
C ILE A 19 1.49 7.72 16.40
N THR A 20 0.68 8.74 16.72
CA THR A 20 0.22 8.99 18.10
C THR A 20 -1.09 8.29 18.42
N ASP A 21 -2.00 8.17 17.44
CA ASP A 21 -3.30 7.55 17.63
C ASP A 21 -3.23 6.01 17.57
N HIS A 22 -3.94 5.34 18.48
CA HIS A 22 -3.94 3.87 18.58
C HIS A 22 -4.67 3.20 17.41
N TRP A 23 -5.69 3.85 16.84
CA TRP A 23 -6.40 3.35 15.66
C TRP A 23 -5.53 3.45 14.42
N ASP A 24 -4.79 4.55 14.25
CA ASP A 24 -3.83 4.69 13.15
C ASP A 24 -2.73 3.63 13.23
N ARG A 25 -2.26 3.32 14.45
CA ARG A 25 -1.28 2.25 14.67
C ARG A 25 -1.85 0.88 14.30
N ARG A 26 -3.12 0.63 14.64
CA ARG A 26 -3.82 -0.60 14.24
C ARG A 26 -3.93 -0.72 12.73
N VAL A 27 -4.27 0.37 12.05
CA VAL A 27 -4.36 0.43 10.58
C VAL A 27 -2.99 0.15 9.95
N CYS A 28 -1.93 0.83 10.40
CA CYS A 28 -0.57 0.61 9.93
C CYS A 28 -0.12 -0.86 10.09
N ASN A 29 -0.33 -1.44 11.26
CA ASN A 29 0.00 -2.84 11.53
C ASN A 29 -0.82 -3.82 10.66
N THR A 30 -2.07 -3.47 10.33
CA THR A 30 -2.90 -4.26 9.41
C THR A 30 -2.33 -4.25 7.99
N TYR A 31 -1.93 -3.07 7.48
CA TYR A 31 -1.27 -2.96 6.17
C TYR A 31 0.05 -3.74 6.12
N LEU A 32 0.90 -3.60 7.14
CA LEU A 32 2.15 -4.32 7.21
C LEU A 32 1.92 -5.84 7.29
N GLY A 33 0.84 -6.28 7.94
CA GLY A 33 0.42 -7.67 7.98
C GLY A 33 0.08 -8.24 6.60
N SER A 34 -0.57 -7.46 5.73
CA SER A 34 -0.95 -7.90 4.37
C SER A 34 0.17 -7.71 3.33
N LEU A 35 1.05 -6.73 3.51
CA LEU A 35 2.12 -6.43 2.54
C LEU A 35 3.40 -7.20 2.83
N VAL A 36 3.81 -7.29 4.10
CA VAL A 36 5.12 -7.82 4.53
C VAL A 36 4.94 -9.27 4.98
N GLN A 37 4.67 -10.14 4.01
CA GLN A 37 4.43 -11.57 4.20
C GLN A 37 5.25 -12.43 3.22
N PRO A 38 5.49 -13.72 3.50
CA PRO A 38 6.27 -14.62 2.65
C PRO A 38 5.88 -14.60 1.17
N GLU A 39 4.59 -14.48 0.91
CA GLU A 39 3.97 -14.45 -0.41
C GLU A 39 4.44 -13.26 -1.24
N LEU A 40 4.90 -12.17 -0.61
CA LEU A 40 5.41 -10.99 -1.31
C LEU A 40 6.52 -11.36 -2.31
N LEU A 41 7.38 -12.31 -1.94
CA LEU A 41 8.46 -12.81 -2.81
C LEU A 41 7.98 -13.91 -3.78
N ASN A 42 6.78 -14.43 -3.58
CA ASN A 42 6.21 -15.59 -4.30
C ASN A 42 4.87 -15.25 -4.98
N ASN A 43 4.79 -14.13 -5.71
CA ASN A 43 3.62 -13.69 -6.48
C ASN A 43 2.39 -13.28 -5.66
N LEU A 44 2.56 -12.52 -4.57
CA LEU A 44 1.47 -11.85 -3.87
C LEU A 44 0.65 -10.99 -4.82
N THR A 45 -0.67 -11.07 -4.74
CA THR A 45 -1.55 -10.17 -5.49
C THR A 45 -1.69 -8.86 -4.71
N LEU A 46 -1.08 -7.79 -5.21
CA LEU A 46 -1.07 -6.46 -4.59
C LEU A 46 -2.29 -5.63 -5.00
N ALA A 47 -2.78 -5.83 -6.22
CA ALA A 47 -4.00 -5.24 -6.73
C ALA A 47 -4.73 -6.24 -7.65
N PRO A 48 -6.02 -6.01 -7.97
CA PRO A 48 -6.70 -6.79 -9.00
C PRO A 48 -5.90 -6.80 -10.30
N GLY A 49 -5.39 -7.97 -10.69
CA GLY A 49 -4.56 -8.13 -11.89
C GLY A 49 -3.09 -7.69 -11.75
N PHE A 50 -2.65 -7.18 -10.60
CA PHE A 50 -1.27 -6.75 -10.35
C PHE A 50 -0.62 -7.62 -9.28
N LYS A 51 0.37 -8.41 -9.70
CA LYS A 51 1.14 -9.30 -8.82
C LYS A 51 2.49 -8.69 -8.46
N SER A 52 3.04 -9.10 -7.32
CA SER A 52 4.38 -8.74 -6.91
C SER A 52 5.40 -9.23 -7.93
N PRO A 53 6.35 -8.38 -8.35
CA PRO A 53 7.37 -8.79 -9.32
C PRO A 53 8.40 -9.73 -8.69
N ASP A 54 8.93 -10.64 -9.52
CA ASP A 54 9.91 -11.65 -9.08
C ASP A 54 11.29 -11.02 -8.82
N ALA A 55 11.66 -10.96 -7.55
CA ALA A 55 12.92 -10.38 -7.08
C ALA A 55 14.17 -11.10 -7.59
N SER A 56 14.05 -12.32 -8.09
CA SER A 56 15.18 -13.05 -8.69
C SER A 56 15.43 -12.68 -10.15
N LYS A 57 14.45 -12.08 -10.83
CA LYS A 57 14.49 -11.82 -12.28
C LYS A 57 14.52 -10.36 -12.65
N MET A 58 14.08 -9.48 -11.75
CA MET A 58 13.94 -8.06 -12.03
C MET A 58 14.95 -7.22 -11.25
N GLU A 59 15.64 -6.33 -11.95
CA GLU A 59 16.46 -5.28 -11.36
C GLU A 59 15.61 -4.03 -11.04
N TYR A 60 16.13 -3.11 -10.23
CA TYR A 60 15.43 -1.90 -9.80
C TYR A 60 14.80 -1.10 -10.95
N MET A 61 15.51 -0.88 -12.07
CA MET A 61 14.94 -0.16 -13.22
C MET A 61 13.79 -0.91 -13.88
N GLN A 62 13.82 -2.25 -13.87
CA GLN A 62 12.74 -3.08 -14.40
C GLN A 62 11.52 -3.06 -13.49
N TYR A 63 11.73 -3.01 -12.16
CA TYR A 63 10.66 -2.78 -11.19
C TYR A 63 9.93 -1.46 -11.47
N GLN A 64 10.68 -0.37 -11.65
CA GLN A 64 10.09 0.94 -11.92
C GLN A 64 9.25 0.91 -13.20
N LYS A 65 9.81 0.41 -14.31
CA LYS A 65 9.06 0.27 -15.58
C LYS A 65 7.83 -0.61 -15.45
N PHE A 66 7.95 -1.73 -14.72
CA PHE A 66 6.82 -2.63 -14.48
C PHE A 66 5.68 -1.92 -13.75
N ILE A 67 5.98 -1.13 -12.73
CA ILE A 67 4.98 -0.34 -12.00
C ILE A 67 4.35 0.68 -12.94
N GLU A 68 5.15 1.46 -13.67
CA GLU A 68 4.66 2.49 -14.60
C GLU A 68 3.74 1.93 -15.70
N GLU A 69 4.04 0.73 -16.22
CA GLU A 69 3.28 0.13 -17.32
C GLU A 69 2.08 -0.72 -16.88
N ARG A 70 2.12 -1.33 -15.69
CA ARG A 70 1.15 -2.37 -15.28
C ARG A 70 0.31 -1.99 -14.08
N PHE A 71 0.68 -0.97 -13.33
CA PHE A 71 -0.08 -0.58 -12.15
C PHE A 71 -1.46 -0.06 -12.56
N PRO A 72 -2.56 -0.54 -11.96
CA PRO A 72 -3.90 -0.06 -12.28
C PRO A 72 -4.06 1.41 -11.85
N PRO A 73 -5.06 2.13 -12.41
CA PRO A 73 -5.39 3.45 -11.91
C PRO A 73 -5.74 3.39 -10.43
N GLU A 74 -5.29 4.41 -9.68
CA GLU A 74 -5.54 4.50 -8.25
C GLU A 74 -7.04 4.56 -7.97
N GLN A 75 -7.51 3.65 -7.11
CA GLN A 75 -8.91 3.55 -6.68
C GLN A 75 -8.95 3.31 -5.18
N PRO A 76 -10.00 3.75 -4.45
CA PRO A 76 -10.10 3.57 -3.01
C PRO A 76 -9.89 2.12 -2.55
N GLN A 77 -10.38 1.14 -3.32
CA GLN A 77 -10.25 -0.28 -2.98
C GLN A 77 -8.81 -0.76 -2.92
N LEU A 78 -7.91 -0.13 -3.70
CA LEU A 78 -6.47 -0.43 -3.70
C LEU A 78 -5.84 -0.16 -2.34
N PHE A 79 -6.39 0.83 -1.63
CA PHE A 79 -6.03 1.23 -0.28
C PHE A 79 -6.98 0.63 0.75
N ALA A 80 -7.66 -0.48 0.44
CA ALA A 80 -8.64 -1.12 1.32
C ALA A 80 -9.78 -0.18 1.80
N LEU A 81 -10.07 0.89 1.05
CA LEU A 81 -11.15 1.83 1.34
C LEU A 81 -12.43 1.47 0.57
N HIS A 82 -13.56 1.90 1.11
CA HIS A 82 -14.85 1.80 0.43
C HIS A 82 -14.90 2.76 -0.78
N PRO A 83 -15.48 2.38 -1.93
CA PRO A 83 -15.58 3.26 -3.12
C PRO A 83 -16.16 4.65 -2.85
N ASN A 84 -17.07 4.77 -1.88
CA ASN A 84 -17.64 6.07 -1.47
C ASN A 84 -16.60 7.10 -0.99
N ALA A 85 -15.39 6.68 -0.61
CA ALA A 85 -14.32 7.61 -0.24
C ALA A 85 -13.95 8.56 -1.40
N GLU A 86 -14.03 8.07 -2.64
CA GLU A 86 -13.77 8.87 -3.84
C GLU A 86 -14.84 9.94 -4.06
N ILE A 87 -16.13 9.61 -3.83
CA ILE A 87 -17.24 10.55 -3.97
C ILE A 87 -17.05 11.76 -3.06
N GLY A 88 -16.69 11.51 -1.78
CA GLY A 88 -16.44 12.58 -0.82
C GLY A 88 -15.26 13.46 -1.22
N PHE A 89 -14.17 12.84 -1.68
CA PHE A 89 -12.99 13.55 -2.18
C PHE A 89 -13.32 14.44 -3.38
N LEU A 90 -13.98 13.90 -4.41
CA LEU A 90 -14.34 14.63 -5.63
C LEU A 90 -15.33 15.76 -5.37
N THR A 91 -16.28 15.55 -4.45
CA THR A 91 -17.22 16.60 -4.03
C THR A 91 -16.49 17.77 -3.38
N ASN A 92 -15.58 17.49 -2.44
CA ASN A 92 -14.79 18.53 -1.78
C ASN A 92 -13.86 19.26 -2.75
N GLN A 93 -13.24 18.54 -3.69
CA GLN A 93 -12.41 19.13 -4.74
C GLN A 93 -13.25 20.05 -5.64
N GLY A 94 -14.45 19.62 -6.05
CA GLY A 94 -15.38 20.45 -6.81
C GLY A 94 -15.75 21.74 -6.07
N ILE A 95 -16.10 21.65 -4.79
CA ILE A 95 -16.41 22.82 -3.94
C ILE A 95 -15.20 23.77 -3.86
N ALA A 96 -13.99 23.24 -3.71
CA ALA A 96 -12.78 24.04 -3.63
C ALA A 96 -12.45 24.79 -4.92
N ILE A 97 -12.82 24.26 -6.09
CA ILE A 97 -12.63 24.94 -7.39
C ILE A 97 -13.53 26.17 -7.52
N PHE A 98 -14.74 26.15 -6.93
CA PHE A 98 -15.72 27.24 -7.02
C PHE A 98 -15.69 28.20 -5.82
N LYS A 99 -14.75 28.02 -4.88
CA LYS A 99 -14.46 28.97 -3.79
C LYS A 99 -13.34 29.92 -4.20
#